data_AF-A0A0B7BBH8-F1
#
_entry.id   AF-A0A0B7BBH8-F1
#
_cell.length_a   1.000
_cell.length_b   1.000
_cell.length_c   1.000
_cell.angle_alpha   90.00
_cell.angle_beta   90.00
_cell.angle_gamma   90.00
#
_symmetry.space_group_name_H-M   'P 1'
#
loop_
_entity.id
_entity.type
_entity.pdbx_description
1 polymer ?
#
loop_
_entity_poly.entity_id
_entity_poly.type
_entity_poly.pdbx_seq_one_letter_code
_entity_poly.pdbx_strand_id
1 'polypeptide(L)'
;VKELKEIECSKSIDMPKELLTEKALYADDLVLWHTSKHTGFSERRLNEDRDRLSKYCETWKLKVNYTKTTYSIFTRSNKVAKKNITLTLDGNILKKEDNPTYLGVTMDRQLSFNKHVQNPKLKSKKRLNLLKRLASTSWGANKNTLRQLYIGMYAL
;
A
#
# COMPACT_ATOMS: atom_id res chain seq x y z
N VAL A 1 -0.57 -4.38 12.64
CA VAL A 1 0.07 -3.91 11.39
C VAL A 1 -0.35 -2.47 11.16
N LYS A 2 0.61 -1.55 11.18
CA LYS A 2 0.46 -0.15 10.77
C LYS A 2 1.53 0.07 9.72
N GLU A 3 1.19 0.66 8.59
CA GLU A 3 2.14 0.93 7.51
C GLU A 3 2.75 2.31 7.77
N LEU A 4 4.03 2.53 7.48
CA LEU A 4 4.62 3.85 7.29
C LEU A 4 5.19 3.79 5.86
N LYS A 5 5.16 4.89 5.11
CA LYS A 5 5.62 4.93 3.71
C LYS A 5 6.70 5.97 3.49
N GLU A 6 7.63 5.59 2.63
CA GLU A 6 8.72 6.35 2.00
C GLU A 6 9.89 6.78 2.90
N ILE A 7 11.00 6.07 2.76
CA ILE A 7 12.36 6.56 3.06
C ILE A 7 13.25 6.20 1.88
N GLU A 8 13.54 7.19 1.06
CA GLU A 8 14.51 7.08 -0.02
C GLU A 8 15.87 6.67 0.55
N CYS A 9 16.30 5.42 0.30
CA CYS A 9 17.60 4.95 0.73
C CYS A 9 18.24 4.05 -0.33
N SER A 10 19.10 4.66 -1.14
CA SER A 10 19.94 3.97 -2.11
C SER A 10 21.01 3.14 -1.41
N LYS A 11 20.97 1.83 -1.64
CA LYS A 11 22.01 0.80 -1.41
C LYS A 11 22.38 0.53 0.06
N SER A 12 21.90 -0.63 0.53
CA SER A 12 22.52 -1.46 1.59
C SER A 12 22.96 -0.69 2.83
N ILE A 13 21.97 -0.12 3.53
CA ILE A 13 22.17 0.56 4.80
C ILE A 13 21.61 -0.38 5.88
N ASP A 14 22.48 -0.86 6.78
CA ASP A 14 22.06 -1.65 7.93
C ASP A 14 21.18 -0.76 8.81
N MET A 15 19.85 -0.87 8.64
CA MET A 15 18.88 -0.15 9.47
C MET A 15 19.16 -0.44 10.96
N PRO A 16 18.85 0.50 11.86
CA PRO A 16 19.16 0.36 13.27
C PRO A 16 18.62 -0.97 13.79
N LYS A 17 19.52 -1.78 14.37
CA LYS A 17 19.19 -3.08 14.95
C LYS A 17 18.34 -2.93 16.20
N GLU A 18 18.30 -1.73 16.80
CA GLU A 18 17.48 -1.45 17.97
C GLU A 18 16.00 -1.22 17.65
N LEU A 19 15.53 -1.32 16.40
CA LEU A 19 14.10 -1.21 16.14
C LEU A 19 13.34 -2.37 16.79
N LEU A 20 12.21 -2.02 17.38
CA LEU A 20 11.42 -2.88 18.23
C LEU A 20 10.16 -3.39 17.51
N THR A 21 9.85 -2.77 16.39
CA THR A 21 8.80 -3.11 15.45
C THR A 21 9.40 -3.85 14.25
N GLU A 22 8.53 -4.59 13.57
CA GLU A 22 8.90 -5.30 12.35
C GLU A 22 9.06 -4.32 11.19
N LYS A 23 9.93 -4.65 10.24
CA LYS A 23 10.31 -3.76 9.15
C LYS A 23 10.45 -4.49 7.82
N ALA A 24 10.14 -3.79 6.74
CA ALA A 24 10.39 -4.23 5.37
C ALA A 24 10.93 -3.06 4.57
N LEU A 25 11.96 -3.33 3.77
CA LEU A 25 12.58 -2.37 2.87
C LEU A 25 12.48 -2.91 1.45
N TYR A 26 12.04 -2.08 0.53
CA TYR A 26 12.09 -2.35 -0.90
C TYR A 26 12.42 -1.07 -1.64
N ALA A 27 13.58 -1.03 -2.30
CA ALA A 27 14.10 0.21 -2.91
C ALA A 27 14.05 1.40 -1.91
N ASP A 28 13.27 2.42 -2.22
CA ASP A 28 13.00 3.63 -1.43
C ASP A 28 11.77 3.52 -0.50
N ASP A 29 11.06 2.40 -0.54
CA ASP A 29 9.95 2.14 0.37
C ASP A 29 10.43 1.46 1.66
N LEU A 30 10.23 2.13 2.79
CA LEU A 30 10.32 1.54 4.12
C LEU A 30 8.91 1.38 4.69
N VAL A 31 8.63 0.20 5.24
CA VAL A 31 7.43 -0.08 6.04
C VAL A 31 7.83 -0.54 7.43
N LEU A 32 7.22 0.05 8.45
CA LEU A 32 7.37 -0.33 9.86
C LEU A 32 6.03 -0.70 10.45
N TRP A 33 5.90 -1.88 11.06
CA TRP A 33 4.65 -2.32 11.65
C TRP A 33 4.79 -3.01 13.00
N HIS A 34 3.76 -2.83 13.82
CA HIS A 34 3.63 -3.52 15.10
C HIS A 34 2.28 -4.23 15.20
N THR A 35 2.27 -5.38 15.89
CA THR A 35 1.07 -6.17 16.13
C THR A 35 0.83 -6.30 17.63
N SER A 36 -0.33 -5.85 18.10
CA SER A 36 -0.73 -5.95 19.50
C SER A 36 -2.26 -5.95 19.62
N LYS A 37 -2.76 -6.49 20.73
CA LYS A 37 -4.18 -6.44 21.10
C LYS A 37 -4.65 -5.01 21.41
N HIS A 38 -3.76 -4.15 21.90
CA HIS A 38 -4.10 -2.76 22.23
C HIS A 38 -3.41 -1.77 21.28
N THR A 39 -4.20 -0.83 20.77
CA THR A 39 -3.74 0.18 19.81
C THR A 39 -2.73 1.15 20.40
N GLY A 40 -2.84 1.45 21.71
CA GLY A 40 -1.96 2.36 22.44
C GLY A 40 -0.53 1.83 22.56
N PHE A 41 -0.34 0.52 22.85
CA PHE A 41 1.01 -0.07 22.84
C PHE A 41 1.65 0.04 21.45
N SER A 42 0.87 -0.20 20.40
CA SER A 42 1.37 -0.10 19.02
C SER A 42 1.63 1.34 18.59
N GLU A 43 0.99 2.32 19.21
CA GLU A 43 1.23 3.75 18.94
C GLU A 43 2.52 4.20 19.61
N ARG A 44 2.66 3.90 20.91
CA ARG A 44 3.90 4.14 21.65
C ARG A 44 5.11 3.50 20.96
N ARG A 45 5.02 2.22 20.59
CA ARG A 45 6.15 1.50 20.00
C ARG A 45 6.60 2.07 18.65
N LEU A 46 5.65 2.47 17.82
CA LEU A 46 5.97 3.08 16.52
C LEU A 46 6.52 4.50 16.66
N ASN A 47 6.05 5.28 17.64
CA ASN A 47 6.63 6.60 17.91
C ASN A 47 8.06 6.48 18.46
N GLU A 48 8.32 5.49 19.34
CA GLU A 48 9.68 5.19 19.85
C GLU A 48 10.63 4.78 18.69
N ASP A 49 10.19 3.88 17.81
CA ASP A 49 10.98 3.43 16.67
C ASP A 49 11.16 4.52 15.62
N ARG A 50 10.17 5.38 15.43
CA ARG A 50 10.29 6.56 14.59
C ARG A 50 11.37 7.51 15.10
N ASP A 51 11.49 7.75 16.40
CA ASP A 51 12.57 8.62 16.92
C ASP A 51 13.95 8.05 16.62
N ARG A 52 14.11 6.73 16.75
CA ARG A 52 15.33 6.02 16.36
C ARG A 52 15.61 6.15 14.87
N LEU A 53 14.55 6.04 14.06
CA LEU A 53 14.62 6.19 12.62
C LEU A 53 14.99 7.61 12.20
N SER A 54 14.43 8.65 12.85
CA SER A 54 14.76 10.05 12.59
C SER A 54 16.24 10.30 12.82
N LYS A 55 16.77 9.86 13.97
CA LYS A 55 18.19 9.98 14.30
C LYS A 55 19.08 9.23 13.31
N TYR A 56 18.64 8.07 12.86
CA TYR A 56 19.32 7.31 11.82
C TYR A 56 19.34 8.08 10.50
N CYS A 57 18.19 8.56 10.04
CA CYS A 57 18.06 9.36 8.82
C CYS A 57 18.93 10.62 8.87
N GLU A 58 18.98 11.33 9.99
CA GLU A 58 19.87 12.47 10.19
C GLU A 58 21.36 12.08 10.03
N THR A 59 21.77 10.97 10.64
CA THR A 59 23.16 10.46 10.58
C THR A 59 23.57 10.14 9.15
N TRP A 60 22.66 9.53 8.38
CA TRP A 60 22.90 9.09 7.01
C TRP A 60 22.45 10.10 5.96
N LYS A 61 22.06 11.31 6.38
CA LYS A 61 21.55 12.39 5.51
C LYS A 61 20.38 11.96 4.61
N LEU A 62 19.55 11.04 5.11
CA LEU A 62 18.31 10.61 4.46
C LEU A 62 17.17 11.55 4.87
N LYS A 63 16.23 11.79 3.95
CA LYS A 63 15.05 12.61 4.21
C LYS A 63 13.78 11.79 4.01
N VAL A 64 12.95 11.71 5.04
CA VAL A 64 11.65 11.05 5.00
C VAL A 64 10.61 12.02 4.45
N ASN A 65 9.76 11.57 3.53
CA ASN A 65 8.72 12.42 2.97
C ASN A 65 7.39 12.29 3.72
N TYR A 66 7.19 13.14 4.74
CA TYR A 66 5.98 13.11 5.56
C TYR A 66 4.67 13.21 4.75
N THR A 67 4.66 13.91 3.61
CA THR A 67 3.42 14.12 2.83
C THR A 67 2.90 12.84 2.20
N LYS A 68 3.81 11.92 1.93
CA LYS A 68 3.52 10.63 1.30
C LYS A 68 3.53 9.48 2.32
N THR A 69 4.12 9.69 3.49
CA THR A 69 3.98 8.80 4.64
C THR A 69 2.54 8.80 5.14
N THR A 70 1.90 7.64 5.07
CA THR A 70 0.57 7.40 5.64
C THR A 70 0.62 6.24 6.60
N TYR A 71 -0.34 6.20 7.53
CA TYR A 71 -0.54 5.01 8.36
C TYR A 71 -1.89 4.34 8.14
N SER A 72 -1.93 3.04 8.39
CA SER A 72 -3.14 2.23 8.27
C SER A 72 -3.33 1.37 9.52
N ILE A 73 -4.55 0.94 9.82
CA ILE A 73 -4.81 0.00 10.92
C ILE A 73 -5.47 -1.24 10.36
N PHE A 74 -4.73 -2.35 10.36
CA PHE A 74 -5.26 -3.62 9.92
C PHE A 74 -5.84 -4.39 11.11
N THR A 75 -7.13 -4.69 11.04
CA THR A 75 -7.86 -5.41 12.08
C THR A 75 -9.19 -5.93 11.55
N ARG A 76 -9.68 -7.05 12.09
CA ARG A 76 -11.02 -7.56 11.81
C ARG A 76 -12.11 -6.78 12.56
N SER A 77 -11.80 -6.16 13.70
CA SER A 77 -12.75 -5.43 14.53
C SER A 77 -13.07 -4.03 13.99
N ASN A 78 -14.34 -3.76 13.71
CA ASN A 78 -14.79 -2.44 13.25
C ASN A 78 -14.55 -1.33 14.29
N LYS A 79 -14.69 -1.65 15.59
CA LYS A 79 -14.45 -0.70 16.68
C LYS A 79 -12.99 -0.24 16.70
N VAL A 80 -12.05 -1.18 16.55
CA VAL A 80 -10.62 -0.89 16.54
C VAL A 80 -10.23 -0.16 15.26
N ALA A 81 -10.80 -0.54 14.13
CA ALA A 81 -10.51 0.09 12.85
C ALA A 81 -10.92 1.56 12.80
N LYS A 82 -12.01 1.96 13.48
CA LYS A 82 -12.43 3.37 13.56
C LYS A 82 -11.57 4.22 14.49
N LYS A 83 -10.73 3.60 15.33
CA LYS A 83 -9.82 4.37 16.19
C LYS A 83 -8.81 5.14 15.35
N ASN A 84 -8.46 6.32 15.85
CA ASN A 84 -7.32 7.07 15.38
C ASN A 84 -6.19 6.90 16.40
N ILE A 85 -4.98 6.96 15.88
CA ILE A 85 -3.74 6.94 16.65
C ILE A 85 -2.99 8.20 16.23
N THR A 86 -2.17 8.72 17.12
CA THR A 86 -1.34 9.87 16.83
C THR A 86 0.07 9.36 16.53
N LEU A 87 0.37 9.26 15.25
CA LEU A 87 1.73 9.09 14.77
C LEU A 87 2.18 10.42 14.21
N THR A 88 3.30 10.94 14.71
CA THR A 88 3.89 12.18 14.20
C THR A 88 5.21 11.88 13.49
N LEU A 89 5.57 12.64 12.47
CA LEU A 89 6.84 12.55 11.77
C LEU A 89 7.29 13.98 11.45
N ASP A 90 8.52 14.36 11.83
CA ASP A 90 9.04 15.73 11.70
C ASP A 90 8.07 16.80 12.22
N GLY A 91 7.40 16.51 13.35
CA GLY A 91 6.40 17.40 13.96
C GLY A 91 5.01 17.38 13.30
N ASN A 92 4.82 16.70 12.16
CA ASN A 92 3.54 16.61 11.45
C ASN A 92 2.77 15.35 11.83
N ILE A 93 1.45 15.42 11.99
CA ILE A 93 0.61 14.24 12.24
C ILE A 93 0.39 13.49 10.93
N LEU A 94 0.69 12.19 10.94
CA LEU A 94 0.52 11.32 9.79
C LEU A 94 -0.97 11.10 9.51
N LYS A 95 -1.32 11.08 8.22
CA LYS A 95 -2.68 10.81 7.78
C LYS A 95 -2.98 9.31 7.85
N LYS A 96 -4.19 8.98 8.29
CA LYS A 96 -4.74 7.64 8.18
C LYS A 96 -5.23 7.35 6.76
N GLU A 97 -4.79 6.24 6.19
CA GLU A 97 -5.25 5.69 4.92
C GLU A 97 -5.87 4.31 5.17
N ASP A 98 -7.10 4.08 4.72
CA ASP A 98 -7.80 2.81 4.97
C ASP A 98 -7.44 1.72 3.95
N ASN A 99 -6.97 2.11 2.76
CA ASN A 99 -6.62 1.16 1.68
C ASN A 99 -5.26 1.52 1.07
N PRO A 100 -4.16 1.38 1.84
CA PRO A 100 -2.84 1.70 1.32
C PRO A 100 -2.47 0.75 0.17
N THR A 101 -1.77 1.28 -0.84
CA THR A 101 -1.21 0.47 -1.93
C THR A 101 0.30 0.37 -1.78
N TYR A 102 0.80 -0.83 -1.49
CA TYR A 102 2.23 -1.11 -1.30
C TYR A 102 2.69 -2.06 -2.40
N LEU A 103 3.76 -1.70 -3.13
CA LEU A 103 4.30 -2.49 -4.24
C LEU A 103 3.25 -2.96 -5.26
N GLY A 104 2.26 -2.09 -5.56
CA GLY A 104 1.15 -2.39 -6.46
C GLY A 104 0.01 -3.24 -5.86
N VAL A 105 0.13 -3.66 -4.60
CA VAL A 105 -0.90 -4.41 -3.88
C VAL A 105 -1.71 -3.47 -3.00
N THR A 106 -3.01 -3.34 -3.29
CA THR A 106 -3.93 -2.55 -2.47
C THR A 106 -4.40 -3.39 -1.28
N MET A 107 -3.93 -3.06 -0.09
CA MET A 107 -4.34 -3.74 1.12
C MET A 107 -5.69 -3.20 1.58
N ASP A 108 -6.52 -4.09 2.12
CA ASP A 108 -7.75 -3.73 2.81
C ASP A 108 -7.57 -3.89 4.32
N ARG A 109 -8.40 -3.19 5.08
CA ARG A 109 -8.44 -3.24 6.54
C ARG A 109 -8.34 -4.64 7.16
N GLN A 110 -8.94 -5.66 6.53
CA GLN A 110 -8.94 -7.04 7.05
C GLN A 110 -7.82 -7.92 6.48
N LEU A 111 -6.99 -7.37 5.59
CA LEU A 111 -5.99 -8.11 4.80
C LEU A 111 -6.61 -9.29 4.04
N SER A 112 -7.85 -9.12 3.56
CA SER A 112 -8.54 -10.10 2.71
C SER A 112 -8.14 -10.00 1.24
N PHE A 113 -7.50 -8.90 0.84
CA PHE A 113 -7.12 -8.55 -0.53
C PHE A 113 -8.30 -8.52 -1.53
N ASN A 114 -9.54 -8.55 -1.04
CA ASN A 114 -10.73 -8.57 -1.87
C ASN A 114 -10.77 -7.36 -2.81
N LYS A 115 -10.47 -6.16 -2.31
CA LYS A 115 -10.42 -4.96 -3.17
C LYS A 115 -9.36 -5.07 -4.26
N HIS A 116 -8.17 -5.55 -3.91
CA HIS A 116 -7.10 -5.76 -4.87
C HIS A 116 -7.51 -6.74 -5.97
N VAL A 117 -8.20 -7.84 -5.64
CA VAL A 117 -8.67 -8.84 -6.63
C VAL A 117 -9.87 -8.35 -7.45
N GLN A 118 -10.78 -7.58 -6.86
CA GLN A 118 -11.94 -7.05 -7.58
C GLN A 118 -11.54 -6.05 -8.67
N ASN A 119 -10.48 -5.26 -8.46
CA ASN A 119 -10.00 -4.29 -9.44
C ASN A 119 -9.61 -4.90 -10.80
N PRO A 120 -8.68 -5.87 -10.89
CA PRO A 120 -8.35 -6.55 -12.14
C PRO A 120 -9.54 -7.35 -12.66
N LYS A 121 -10.34 -7.98 -11.79
CA LYS A 121 -11.57 -8.68 -12.21
C LYS A 121 -12.53 -7.75 -12.96
N LEU A 122 -12.78 -6.55 -12.45
CA LEU A 122 -13.66 -5.56 -13.08
C LEU A 122 -13.04 -5.01 -14.38
N LYS A 123 -11.74 -4.73 -14.39
CA LYS A 123 -11.02 -4.32 -15.62
C LYS A 123 -11.14 -5.39 -16.71
N SER A 124 -10.86 -6.64 -16.38
CA SER A 124 -11.00 -7.79 -17.29
C SER A 124 -12.44 -8.02 -17.72
N LYS A 125 -13.41 -7.85 -16.82
CA LYS A 125 -14.84 -8.00 -17.15
C LYS A 125 -15.32 -6.91 -18.12
N LYS A 126 -14.90 -5.65 -17.96
CA LYS A 126 -15.22 -4.56 -18.90
C LYS A 126 -14.68 -4.87 -20.30
N ARG A 127 -13.40 -5.24 -20.35
CA ARG A 127 -12.69 -5.70 -21.56
C ARG A 127 -13.45 -6.87 -22.23
N LEU A 128 -13.83 -7.89 -21.46
CA LEU A 128 -14.60 -9.04 -21.95
C LEU A 128 -16.00 -8.66 -22.46
N ASN A 129 -16.72 -7.79 -21.74
CA ASN A 129 -18.05 -7.36 -22.14
C ASN A 129 -18.04 -6.56 -23.45
N LEU A 130 -17.01 -5.74 -23.66
CA LEU A 130 -16.80 -5.06 -24.94
C LEU A 130 -16.61 -6.08 -26.06
N LEU A 131 -15.74 -7.07 -25.86
CA LEU A 131 -15.51 -8.13 -26.84
C LEU A 131 -16.81 -8.91 -27.16
N LYS A 132 -17.60 -9.26 -26.14
CA LYS A 132 -18.89 -9.94 -26.32
C LYS A 132 -19.88 -9.12 -27.17
N ARG A 133 -19.92 -7.79 -26.98
CA ARG A 133 -20.78 -6.91 -27.78
C ARG A 133 -20.31 -6.83 -29.23
N LEU A 134 -19.01 -6.69 -29.45
CA LEU A 134 -18.42 -6.61 -30.80
C LEU A 134 -18.47 -7.93 -31.55
N ALA A 135 -18.45 -9.07 -30.84
CA ALA A 135 -18.56 -10.40 -31.42
C ALA A 135 -20.02 -10.85 -31.68
N SER A 136 -21.00 -9.97 -31.47
CA SER A 136 -22.41 -10.29 -31.71
C SER A 136 -22.70 -10.52 -33.20
N THR A 137 -23.49 -11.54 -33.53
CA THR A 137 -23.71 -11.99 -34.91
C THR A 137 -24.68 -11.13 -35.72
N SER A 138 -25.47 -10.25 -35.08
CA SER A 138 -26.44 -9.39 -35.78
C SER A 138 -25.92 -7.99 -36.14
N TRP A 139 -24.92 -7.47 -35.40
CA TRP A 139 -24.38 -6.11 -35.58
C TRP A 139 -22.88 -6.01 -35.24
N GLY A 140 -22.17 -7.14 -35.23
CA GLY A 140 -20.79 -7.25 -34.77
C GLY A 140 -19.73 -6.76 -35.78
N ALA A 141 -18.53 -6.55 -35.26
CA ALA A 141 -17.38 -6.11 -36.03
C ALA A 141 -16.80 -7.24 -36.90
N ASN A 142 -16.16 -6.86 -38.01
CA ASN A 142 -15.49 -7.80 -38.92
C ASN A 142 -14.42 -8.62 -38.17
N LYS A 143 -14.22 -9.89 -38.58
CA LYS A 143 -13.23 -10.83 -38.02
C LYS A 143 -11.83 -10.24 -37.88
N ASN A 144 -11.39 -9.44 -38.84
CA ASN A 144 -10.08 -8.76 -38.78
C ASN A 144 -10.03 -7.72 -37.66
N THR A 145 -11.08 -6.92 -37.50
CA THR A 145 -11.22 -5.96 -36.41
C THR A 145 -11.25 -6.66 -35.06
N LEU A 146 -11.96 -7.78 -34.94
CA LEU A 146 -12.03 -8.57 -33.71
C LEU A 146 -10.65 -9.14 -33.33
N ARG A 147 -9.89 -9.64 -34.30
CA ARG A 147 -8.53 -10.16 -34.11
C ARG A 147 -7.55 -9.07 -33.66
N GLN A 148 -7.59 -7.90 -34.29
CA GLN A 148 -6.73 -6.77 -33.91
C GLN A 148 -7.06 -6.27 -32.49
N LEU A 149 -8.35 -6.22 -32.14
CA LEU A 149 -8.78 -5.82 -30.81
C LEU A 149 -8.35 -6.85 -29.74
N TYR A 150 -8.45 -8.14 -30.03
CA TYR A 150 -7.92 -9.20 -29.16
C TYR A 150 -6.42 -9.01 -28.95
N ILE A 151 -5.61 -8.93 -30.01
CA ILE A 151 -4.15 -8.77 -29.90
C ILE A 151 -3.77 -7.49 -29.12
N GLY A 152 -4.40 -6.35 -29.44
CA GLY A 152 -4.16 -5.08 -28.73
C GLY A 152 -4.53 -5.11 -27.25
N MET A 153 -5.46 -5.96 -26.83
CA MET A 153 -5.82 -6.13 -25.42
C MET A 153 -4.84 -6.97 -24.61
N TYR A 154 -4.02 -7.81 -25.25
CA TYR A 154 -2.94 -8.58 -24.59
C TYR A 154 -1.59 -7.85 -24.64
N ALA A 155 -1.41 -6.93 -25.58
CA ALA A 155 -0.18 -6.15 -25.74
C ALA A 155 -0.06 -4.93 -24.79
N LEU A 156 -1.07 -4.69 -23.92
CA LEU A 156 -1.16 -3.61 -22.94
C LEU A 156 -1.47 -4.13 -21.53
#